data_AF-A0A7C7PXM5-F1
#
_entry.id   AF-A0A7C7PXM5-F1
#
_cell.length_a   1.000
_cell.length_b   1.000
_cell.length_c   1.000
_cell.angle_alpha   90.00
_cell.angle_beta   90.00
_cell.angle_gamma   90.00
#
_symmetry.space_group_name_H-M   'P 1'
#
loop_
_entity.id
_entity.type
_entity.pdbx_description
1 polymer ?
#
loop_
_entity_poly.entity_id
_entity_poly.type
_entity_poly.pdbx_seq_one_letter_code
_entity_poly.pdbx_strand_id
1 'polypeptide(L)'
;MRVGPILVALLLAGATPAGAQLTGDAERGAKVFRKCAACHQVGEGAKNRVGPHLNGVFGRKAGAVEAFRYSDHMQRASADGLVWTYDTLDVFLENPKSMVSATR
;
A
#
# COMPACT_ATOMS: atom_id res chain seq x y z
N MET A 1 -2.41 -30.14 -56.39
CA MET A 1 -1.62 -28.94 -56.06
C MET A 1 -1.71 -28.73 -54.56
N ARG A 2 -0.59 -28.86 -53.83
CA ARG A 2 -0.54 -28.85 -52.36
C ARG A 2 -0.32 -27.42 -51.88
N VAL A 3 -1.26 -26.87 -51.10
CA VAL A 3 -1.04 -25.63 -50.36
C VAL A 3 -1.20 -26.00 -48.88
N GLY A 4 -0.07 -26.17 -48.19
CA GLY A 4 -0.05 -26.49 -46.76
C GLY A 4 -0.19 -25.23 -45.91
N PRO A 5 -0.89 -25.28 -44.76
CA PRO A 5 -0.99 -24.13 -43.88
C PRO A 5 0.33 -23.89 -43.14
N ILE A 6 0.89 -22.70 -43.33
CA ILE A 6 2.07 -22.22 -42.60
C ILE A 6 1.63 -21.94 -41.15
N LEU A 7 2.04 -22.80 -40.22
CA LEU A 7 1.96 -22.51 -38.78
C LEU A 7 3.03 -21.47 -38.44
N VAL A 8 2.61 -20.22 -38.26
CA VAL A 8 3.42 -19.20 -37.58
C VAL A 8 3.12 -19.31 -36.08
N ALA A 9 3.95 -20.05 -35.36
CA ALA A 9 3.94 -20.07 -33.90
C ALA A 9 4.63 -18.79 -33.40
N LEU A 10 3.84 -17.75 -33.12
CA LEU A 10 4.32 -16.52 -32.50
C LEU A 10 4.58 -16.81 -31.01
N LEU A 11 5.83 -17.12 -30.66
CA LEU A 11 6.30 -17.19 -29.28
C LEU A 11 6.27 -15.78 -28.67
N LEU A 12 5.17 -15.43 -28.03
CA LEU A 12 5.08 -14.30 -27.11
C LEU A 12 5.98 -14.60 -25.90
N ALA A 13 7.23 -14.15 -25.97
CA ALA A 13 8.09 -14.02 -24.80
C ALA A 13 7.43 -13.01 -23.85
N GLY A 14 6.68 -13.53 -22.87
CA GLY A 14 6.08 -12.71 -21.81
C GLY A 14 7.18 -11.99 -21.05
N ALA A 15 7.27 -10.68 -21.22
CA ALA A 15 8.05 -9.82 -20.35
C ALA A 15 7.44 -9.89 -18.95
N THR A 16 8.05 -10.69 -18.07
CA THR A 16 7.74 -10.63 -16.64
C THR A 16 8.12 -9.23 -16.16
N PRO A 17 7.20 -8.43 -15.59
CA PRO A 17 7.59 -7.17 -15.00
C PRO A 17 8.62 -7.50 -13.91
N ALA A 18 9.81 -6.93 -14.05
CA ALA A 18 10.83 -7.00 -13.02
C ALA A 18 10.22 -6.43 -11.74
N GLY A 19 9.86 -7.30 -10.80
CA GLY A 19 9.32 -6.88 -9.51
C GLY A 19 10.32 -5.92 -8.88
N ALA A 20 9.87 -4.69 -8.59
CA ALA A 20 10.67 -3.71 -7.89
C ALA A 20 11.26 -4.37 -6.63
N GLN A 21 12.59 -4.45 -6.56
CA GLN A 21 13.26 -4.98 -5.37
C GLN A 21 13.02 -3.97 -4.25
N LEU A 22 12.31 -4.40 -3.22
CA LEU A 22 12.12 -3.62 -2.00
C LEU A 22 13.47 -3.55 -1.28
N THR A 23 14.16 -2.42 -1.40
CA THR A 23 15.51 -2.19 -0.84
C THR A 23 15.49 -1.74 0.64
N GLY A 24 14.35 -1.89 1.32
CA GLY A 24 14.17 -1.44 2.70
C GLY A 24 14.90 -2.33 3.72
N ASP A 25 15.49 -1.69 4.73
CA ASP A 25 16.06 -2.36 5.91
C ASP A 25 14.98 -2.45 7.01
N ALA A 26 14.48 -3.67 7.24
CA ALA A 26 13.43 -3.93 8.20
C ALA A 26 13.86 -3.67 9.66
N GLU A 27 15.13 -3.90 10.00
CA GLU A 27 15.64 -3.66 11.35
C GLU A 27 15.71 -2.17 11.66
N ARG A 28 16.19 -1.36 10.69
CA ARG A 28 16.07 0.11 10.76
C ARG A 28 14.61 0.54 10.80
N GLY A 29 13.75 -0.05 9.96
CA GLY A 29 12.32 0.22 9.93
C GLY A 29 11.67 0.04 11.30
N ALA A 30 11.99 -1.04 12.01
CA ALA A 30 11.52 -1.29 13.37
C ALA A 30 11.94 -0.19 14.36
N LYS A 31 13.17 0.34 14.22
CA LYS A 31 13.64 1.48 15.04
C LYS A 31 12.87 2.76 14.73
N VAL A 32 12.60 3.04 13.45
CA VAL A 32 11.81 4.21 13.02
C VAL A 32 10.36 4.10 13.48
N PHE A 33 9.77 2.91 13.44
CA PHE A 33 8.39 2.65 13.83
C PHE A 33 8.08 3.06 15.29
N ARG A 34 9.10 3.19 16.15
CA ARG A 34 8.94 3.74 17.51
C ARG A 34 8.28 5.13 17.52
N LYS A 35 8.45 5.93 16.45
CA LYS A 35 7.77 7.22 16.27
C LYS A 35 6.27 7.05 16.05
N CYS A 36 5.86 5.96 15.44
CA CYS A 36 4.47 5.61 15.11
C CYS A 36 3.76 4.89 16.26
N ALA A 37 4.54 4.19 17.10
CA ALA A 37 4.06 3.29 18.15
C ALA A 37 3.23 3.96 19.26
N ALA A 38 3.32 5.30 19.38
CA ALA A 38 2.45 6.06 20.28
C ALA A 38 0.97 5.97 19.86
N CYS A 39 0.70 5.90 18.55
CA CYS A 39 -0.65 5.92 18.00
C CYS A 39 -1.08 4.60 17.38
N HIS A 40 -0.12 3.85 16.82
CA HIS A 40 -0.37 2.66 16.01
C HIS A 40 0.24 1.40 16.60
N GLN A 41 -0.34 0.26 16.24
CA GLN A 41 0.18 -1.06 16.61
C GLN A 41 0.40 -1.93 15.36
N VAL A 42 1.35 -2.85 15.48
CA VAL A 42 1.64 -3.93 14.53
C VAL A 42 1.92 -5.22 15.30
N GLY A 43 1.80 -6.36 14.61
CA GLY A 43 2.02 -7.69 15.17
C GLY A 43 0.74 -8.39 15.64
N GLU A 44 0.92 -9.55 16.24
CA GLU A 44 -0.17 -10.36 16.78
C GLU A 44 -0.95 -9.59 17.85
N GLY A 45 -2.29 -9.65 17.78
CA GLY A 45 -3.17 -8.98 18.73
C GLY A 45 -3.18 -7.45 18.65
N ALA A 46 -2.64 -6.85 17.58
CA ALA A 46 -2.68 -5.40 17.37
C ALA A 46 -4.13 -4.87 17.36
N LYS A 47 -4.34 -3.75 18.05
CA LYS A 47 -5.64 -3.10 18.24
C LYS A 47 -5.61 -1.67 17.70
N ASN A 48 -6.78 -1.19 17.32
CA ASN A 48 -7.02 0.23 17.09
C ASN A 48 -6.83 1.02 18.39
N ARG A 49 -6.10 2.15 18.33
CA ARG A 49 -5.85 3.07 19.45
C ARG A 49 -6.19 4.50 19.03
N VAL A 50 -5.24 5.43 19.19
CA VAL A 50 -5.34 6.79 18.62
C VAL A 50 -5.40 6.71 17.10
N GLY A 51 -4.61 5.83 16.50
CA GLY A 51 -4.68 5.45 15.09
C GLY A 51 -5.11 3.98 14.90
N PRO A 52 -5.47 3.59 13.67
CA PRO A 52 -5.78 2.19 13.35
C PRO A 52 -4.52 1.32 13.43
N HIS A 53 -4.68 0.00 13.58
CA HIS A 53 -3.53 -0.90 13.44
C HIS A 53 -2.95 -0.88 12.01
N LEU A 54 -1.67 -1.19 11.88
CA LEU A 54 -0.94 -1.10 10.61
C LEU A 54 -0.56 -2.48 10.02
N ASN A 55 -1.02 -3.58 10.62
CA ASN A 55 -0.89 -4.91 10.00
C ASN A 55 -1.50 -4.93 8.60
N GLY A 56 -0.77 -5.44 7.61
CA GLY A 56 -1.25 -5.53 6.23
C GLY A 56 -1.58 -4.17 5.60
N VAL A 57 -0.81 -3.13 5.93
CA VAL A 57 -1.06 -1.78 5.36
C VAL A 57 -0.83 -1.75 3.85
N PHE A 58 0.22 -2.41 3.34
CA PHE A 58 0.54 -2.39 1.92
C PHE A 58 -0.52 -3.15 1.10
N GLY A 59 -0.99 -2.52 0.02
CA GLY A 59 -2.09 -2.98 -0.82
C GLY A 59 -3.49 -2.73 -0.24
N ARG A 60 -3.60 -2.25 1.01
CA ARG A 60 -4.89 -1.96 1.63
C ARG A 60 -5.40 -0.59 1.18
N LYS A 61 -6.70 -0.52 0.91
CA LYS A 61 -7.41 0.75 0.67
C LYS A 61 -7.27 1.69 1.88
N ALA A 62 -7.07 2.98 1.64
CA ALA A 62 -7.06 3.97 2.71
C ALA A 62 -8.39 3.94 3.50
N GLY A 63 -8.36 4.24 4.79
CA GLY A 63 -9.59 4.31 5.58
C GLY A 63 -10.35 2.98 5.79
N ALA A 64 -9.72 1.82 5.55
CA ALA A 64 -10.43 0.54 5.48
C ALA A 64 -10.28 -0.38 6.70
N VAL A 65 -9.60 0.05 7.78
CA VAL A 65 -9.56 -0.78 9.01
C VAL A 65 -10.92 -0.73 9.70
N GLU A 66 -11.53 -1.90 9.85
CA GLU A 66 -12.81 -2.05 10.50
C GLU A 66 -12.78 -1.53 11.94
N ALA A 67 -13.94 -1.05 12.41
CA ALA A 67 -14.13 -0.50 13.75
C ALA A 67 -13.17 0.65 14.13
N PHE A 68 -12.48 1.29 13.17
CA PHE A 68 -11.77 2.55 13.37
C PHE A 68 -12.57 3.72 12.75
N ARG A 69 -12.74 4.81 13.49
CA ARG A 69 -13.44 5.99 12.99
C ARG A 69 -12.48 6.94 12.26
N TYR A 70 -12.45 6.83 10.94
CA TYR A 70 -11.67 7.72 10.07
C TYR A 70 -12.31 9.11 9.91
N SER A 71 -11.49 10.10 9.57
CA SER A 71 -12.00 11.42 9.16
C SER A 71 -12.75 11.34 7.83
N ASP A 72 -13.67 12.27 7.60
CA ASP A 72 -14.42 12.34 6.34
C ASP A 72 -13.49 12.48 5.12
N HIS A 73 -12.38 13.21 5.27
CA HIS A 73 -11.39 13.37 4.20
C HIS A 73 -10.66 12.07 3.87
N MET A 74 -10.31 11.27 4.88
CA MET A 74 -9.71 9.96 4.64
C MET A 74 -10.72 9.00 4.00
N GLN A 75 -12.00 9.08 4.38
CA GLN A 75 -13.07 8.32 3.75
C GLN A 75 -13.29 8.74 2.29
N ARG A 76 -13.21 10.04 1.97
CA ARG A 76 -13.26 10.52 0.57
C ARG A 76 -12.06 10.04 -0.23
N ALA A 77 -10.84 10.18 0.29
CA ALA A 77 -9.64 9.67 -0.38
C ALA A 77 -9.72 8.15 -0.64
N SER A 78 -10.31 7.40 0.30
CA SER A 78 -10.67 6.00 0.08
C SER A 78 -11.65 5.86 -1.09
N ALA A 79 -12.79 6.55 -1.08
CA ALA A 79 -13.78 6.50 -2.15
C ALA A 79 -13.18 6.83 -3.54
N ASP A 80 -12.23 7.77 -3.59
CA ASP A 80 -11.50 8.19 -4.79
C ASP A 80 -10.40 7.21 -5.22
N GLY A 81 -10.20 6.12 -4.47
CA GLY A 81 -9.35 5.00 -4.87
C GLY A 81 -7.95 4.99 -4.26
N LEU A 82 -7.66 5.79 -3.22
CA LEU A 82 -6.36 5.75 -2.55
C LEU A 82 -6.10 4.36 -1.94
N VAL A 83 -5.00 3.74 -2.36
CA VAL A 83 -4.48 2.45 -1.88
C VAL A 83 -3.06 2.64 -1.40
N TRP A 84 -2.71 2.08 -0.24
CA TRP A 84 -1.36 2.17 0.32
C TRP A 84 -0.37 1.27 -0.43
N THR A 85 0.28 1.83 -1.43
CA THR A 85 1.50 1.31 -2.06
C THR A 85 2.73 1.86 -1.36
N TYR A 86 3.94 1.48 -1.79
CA TYR A 86 5.16 2.13 -1.31
C TYR A 86 5.16 3.63 -1.64
N ASP A 87 4.89 3.98 -2.91
CA ASP A 87 4.92 5.37 -3.37
C ASP A 87 3.86 6.24 -2.69
N THR A 88 2.61 5.76 -2.61
CA THR A 88 1.53 6.56 -2.00
C THR A 88 1.72 6.71 -0.50
N LEU A 89 2.25 5.69 0.18
CA LEU A 89 2.56 5.79 1.60
C LEU A 89 3.76 6.70 1.84
N ASP A 90 4.78 6.69 0.98
CA ASP A 90 5.96 7.57 1.11
C ASP A 90 5.56 9.04 0.99
N VAL A 91 4.79 9.39 -0.06
CA VAL A 91 4.25 10.75 -0.25
C VAL A 91 3.34 11.15 0.93
N PHE A 92 2.51 10.22 1.42
CA PHE A 92 1.66 10.49 2.58
C PHE A 92 2.47 10.73 3.86
N LEU A 93 3.54 9.99 4.10
CA LEU A 93 4.37 10.15 5.30
C LEU A 93 5.21 11.43 5.26
N GLU A 94 5.60 11.90 4.07
CA GLU A 94 6.32 13.17 3.90
C GLU A 94 5.45 14.38 4.28
N ASN A 95 4.19 14.41 3.81
CA ASN A 95 3.24 15.45 4.18
C ASN A 95 1.78 14.94 4.15
N PRO A 96 1.27 14.37 5.25
CA PRO A 96 -0.06 13.76 5.27
C PRO A 96 -1.17 14.73 4.85
N LYS A 97 -1.04 15.99 5.26
CA LYS A 97 -2.07 17.02 5.05
C LYS A 97 -2.13 17.56 3.64
N SER A 98 -1.06 17.43 2.85
CA SER A 98 -1.11 17.81 1.42
C SER A 98 -1.87 16.77 0.60
N MET A 99 -1.81 15.50 0.99
CA MET A 99 -2.53 14.42 0.31
C MET A 99 -3.97 14.26 0.82
N VAL A 100 -4.16 14.28 2.15
CA VAL A 100 -5.47 14.15 2.79
C VAL A 100 -5.66 15.25 3.80
N SER A 101 -6.41 16.28 3.42
CA SER A 101 -6.73 17.41 4.28
C SER A 101 -7.30 16.97 5.63
N ALA A 102 -6.94 17.68 6.69
CA ALA A 102 -7.38 17.39 8.07
C ALA A 102 -7.06 15.97 8.59
N THR A 103 -6.12 15.26 7.96
CA THR A 103 -5.50 14.09 8.58
C THR A 103 -4.44 14.50 9.61
N ARG A 104 -4.09 13.57 10.49
CA ARG A 104 -3.03 13.72 11.51
C ARG A 104 -1.66 13.46 10.92
#